data_AF-A0A813UAU8-F1
#
_entry.id   AF-A0A813UAU8-F1
#
_cell.length_a   1.000
_cell.length_b   1.000
_cell.length_c   1.000
_cell.angle_alpha   90.00
_cell.angle_beta   90.00
_cell.angle_gamma   90.00
#
_symmetry.space_group_name_H-M   'P 1'
#
loop_
_entity.id
_entity.type
_entity.pdbx_description
1 polymer ?
#
loop_
_entity_poly.entity_id
_entity_poly.type
_entity_poly.pdbx_seq_one_letter_code
_entity_poly.pdbx_strand_id
1 'polypeptide(L)'
;MIISRSEFNQIQEHNGKLIMMKEFLTANIDRSSCYTSSTKQISVLFEIELNKNSIFADLELSDQETILFNLNSTFRIDNIQQQNDQLWIIKLISVNDGQIIKQKYIDDTHRQFQLFLIN
;
A
#
# COMPACT_ATOMS: atom_id res chain seq x y z
N MET A 1 7.57 -4.97 -11.38
CA MET A 1 6.96 -3.90 -12.19
C MET A 1 8.09 -3.11 -12.85
N ILE A 2 7.86 -2.56 -14.05
CA ILE A 2 8.82 -1.67 -14.70
C ILE A 2 8.21 -0.28 -14.75
N ILE A 3 8.94 0.73 -14.27
CA ILE A 3 8.46 2.12 -14.22
C ILE A 3 9.45 3.08 -14.88
N SER A 4 8.94 4.24 -15.28
CA SER A 4 9.77 5.33 -15.79
C SER A 4 10.63 5.96 -14.68
N ARG A 5 11.73 6.60 -15.08
CA ARG A 5 12.59 7.32 -14.13
C ARG A 5 11.86 8.48 -13.44
N SER A 6 10.94 9.15 -14.13
CA SER A 6 10.11 10.21 -13.55
C SER A 6 9.17 9.69 -12.48
N GLU A 7 8.51 8.55 -12.71
CA GLU A 7 7.63 7.93 -11.69
C GLU A 7 8.44 7.48 -10.48
N PHE A 8 9.60 6.87 -10.72
CA PHE A 8 10.50 6.46 -9.65
C PHE A 8 10.95 7.65 -8.78
N ASN A 9 11.36 8.76 -9.40
CA ASN A 9 11.74 9.97 -8.67
C ASN A 9 10.58 10.51 -7.83
N GLN A 10 9.36 10.53 -8.36
CA GLN A 10 8.17 10.92 -7.59
C GLN A 10 7.94 10.01 -6.38
N ILE A 11 8.16 8.70 -6.53
CA ILE A 11 8.04 7.75 -5.42
C ILE A 11 9.11 8.04 -4.36
N GLN A 12 10.35 8.35 -4.77
CA GLN A 12 11.42 8.73 -3.84
C GLN A 12 11.12 10.01 -3.07
N GLU A 13 10.56 11.03 -3.73
CA GLU A 13 10.13 12.29 -3.10
C GLU A 13 8.98 12.10 -2.09
N HIS A 14 8.27 10.97 -2.18
CA HIS A 14 7.16 10.60 -1.31
C HIS A 14 7.53 9.56 -0.25
N ASN A 15 8.83 9.30 -0.04
CA ASN A 15 9.27 8.41 1.03
C ASN A 15 8.69 8.85 2.40
N GLY A 16 8.15 7.90 3.18
CA GLY A 16 7.44 8.17 4.43
C GLY A 16 5.98 8.62 4.29
N LYS A 17 5.50 8.95 3.07
CA LYS A 17 4.12 9.39 2.82
C LYS A 17 3.18 8.21 2.53
N LEU A 18 1.88 8.51 2.53
CA LEU A 18 0.84 7.58 2.14
C LEU A 18 0.63 7.58 0.61
N ILE A 19 0.46 6.39 0.05
CA ILE A 19 0.02 6.16 -1.32
C ILE A 19 -1.30 5.40 -1.30
N MET A 20 -2.27 5.84 -2.10
CA MET A 20 -3.57 5.21 -2.22
C MET A 20 -3.71 4.57 -3.59
N MET A 21 -4.06 3.28 -3.62
CA MET A 21 -4.39 2.56 -4.84
C MET A 21 -5.86 2.79 -5.17
N LYS A 22 -6.12 3.51 -6.26
CA LYS A 22 -7.49 3.85 -6.67
C LYS A 22 -8.28 2.63 -7.15
N GLU A 23 -7.58 1.63 -7.65
CA GLU A 23 -8.14 0.38 -8.17
C GLU A 23 -7.84 -0.79 -7.21
N PHE A 24 -8.38 -1.96 -7.54
CA PHE A 24 -8.02 -3.19 -6.85
C PHE A 24 -6.55 -3.50 -7.10
N LEU A 25 -5.84 -3.89 -6.05
CA LEU A 25 -4.45 -4.30 -6.14
C LEU A 25 -4.36 -5.79 -5.83
N THR A 26 -3.74 -6.55 -6.72
CA THR A 26 -3.33 -7.92 -6.43
C THR A 26 -1.85 -7.97 -6.07
N ALA A 27 -1.48 -8.84 -5.14
CA ALA A 27 -0.11 -9.10 -4.78
C ALA A 27 0.10 -10.59 -4.53
N ASN A 28 1.19 -11.15 -5.01
CA ASN A 28 1.52 -12.55 -4.78
C ASN A 28 2.22 -12.70 -3.43
N ILE A 29 1.93 -13.78 -2.70
CA ILE A 29 2.62 -14.11 -1.45
C ILE A 29 4.06 -14.52 -1.74
N ASP A 30 4.28 -15.31 -2.80
CA ASP A 30 5.62 -15.73 -3.20
C ASP A 30 6.34 -14.67 -4.05
N ARG A 31 7.46 -14.18 -3.52
CA ARG A 31 8.39 -13.26 -4.18
C ARG A 31 8.92 -13.79 -5.51
N SER A 32 9.10 -15.12 -5.65
CA SER A 32 9.72 -15.73 -6.83
C SER A 32 8.95 -15.42 -8.12
N SER A 33 7.62 -15.26 -8.00
CA SER A 33 6.71 -14.96 -9.09
C SER A 33 6.74 -13.51 -9.59
N CYS A 34 7.38 -12.59 -8.85
CA CYS A 34 7.30 -11.14 -9.08
C CYS A 34 8.55 -10.51 -9.71
N TYR A 35 9.54 -11.31 -10.11
CA TYR A 35 10.78 -10.80 -10.71
C TYR A 35 10.59 -10.36 -12.16
N THR A 36 10.86 -9.08 -12.41
CA THR A 36 10.87 -8.48 -13.75
C THR A 36 12.14 -7.67 -13.90
N SER A 37 13.02 -8.00 -14.85
CA SER A 37 14.24 -7.23 -15.13
C SER A 37 14.11 -6.48 -16.46
N SER A 38 14.60 -5.24 -16.48
CA SER A 38 14.69 -4.43 -17.69
C SER A 38 15.99 -3.65 -17.66
N THR A 39 16.70 -3.61 -18.79
CA THR A 39 17.95 -2.84 -18.93
C THR A 39 17.70 -1.38 -19.30
N LYS A 40 16.48 -1.03 -19.73
CA LYS A 40 16.14 0.31 -20.25
C LYS A 40 15.30 1.14 -19.28
N GLN A 41 14.69 0.51 -18.28
CA GLN A 41 13.76 1.13 -17.35
C GLN A 41 14.06 0.64 -15.93
N ILE A 42 13.48 1.29 -14.93
CA ILE A 42 13.73 0.95 -13.53
C ILE A 42 12.81 -0.21 -13.17
N SER A 43 13.39 -1.37 -12.87
CA SER A 43 12.64 -2.47 -12.28
C SER A 43 12.42 -2.22 -10.80
N VAL A 44 11.16 -2.34 -10.39
CA VAL A 44 10.71 -2.14 -9.01
C VAL A 44 9.92 -3.36 -8.55
N LEU A 45 10.24 -3.82 -7.34
CA LEU A 45 9.45 -4.77 -6.58
C LEU A 45 8.82 -4.05 -5.38
N PHE A 46 7.49 -4.07 -5.31
CA PHE A 46 6.76 -3.59 -4.15
C PHE A 46 6.61 -4.73 -3.15
N GLU A 47 7.12 -4.54 -1.94
CA GLU A 47 6.97 -5.47 -0.82
C GLU A 47 5.95 -4.90 0.14
N ILE A 48 4.86 -5.63 0.39
CA ILE A 48 3.77 -5.16 1.25
C ILE A 48 3.83 -5.90 2.57
N GLU A 49 4.11 -5.18 3.65
CA GLU A 49 3.95 -5.65 5.01
C GLU A 49 2.50 -5.42 5.45
N LEU A 50 1.82 -6.50 5.83
CA LEU A 50 0.44 -6.46 6.30
C LEU A 50 0.39 -6.17 7.80
N ASN A 51 -0.25 -5.06 8.17
CA ASN A 51 -0.62 -4.80 9.54
C ASN A 51 -1.78 -5.71 10.00
N LYS A 52 -1.92 -5.95 11.30
CA LYS A 52 -2.89 -6.90 11.90
C LYS A 52 -4.36 -6.65 11.50
N ASN A 53 -4.70 -5.43 11.11
CA ASN A 53 -6.05 -5.02 10.76
C ASN A 53 -6.23 -4.80 9.25
N SER A 54 -5.34 -5.33 8.42
CA SER A 54 -5.44 -5.19 6.97
C SER A 54 -6.64 -5.97 6.44
N ILE A 55 -7.43 -5.35 5.58
CA ILE A 55 -8.55 -6.01 4.91
C ILE A 55 -8.09 -6.41 3.51
N PHE A 56 -8.09 -7.71 3.25
CA PHE A 56 -7.78 -8.30 1.96
C PHE A 56 -8.54 -9.62 1.81
N ALA A 57 -8.73 -10.06 0.57
CA ALA A 57 -9.23 -11.38 0.26
C ALA A 57 -8.08 -12.27 -0.19
N ASP A 58 -8.11 -13.53 0.22
CA ASP A 58 -7.25 -14.57 -0.34
C ASP A 58 -7.88 -15.06 -1.66
N LEU A 59 -7.06 -15.12 -2.72
CA LEU A 59 -7.44 -15.61 -4.03
C LEU A 59 -6.56 -16.82 -4.35
N GLU A 60 -7.17 -18.00 -4.33
CA GLU A 60 -6.58 -19.21 -4.90
C GLU A 60 -6.79 -19.21 -6.41
N LEU A 61 -5.95 -18.48 -7.13
CA LEU A 61 -5.91 -18.49 -8.59
C LEU A 61 -4.72 -19.34 -9.04
N SER A 62 -4.99 -20.53 -9.58
CA SER A 62 -4.01 -21.37 -10.30
C SER A 62 -2.67 -21.54 -9.58
N ASP A 63 -2.64 -22.37 -8.53
CA ASP A 63 -1.46 -22.75 -7.74
C ASP A 63 -0.62 -21.59 -7.15
N GLN A 64 -1.10 -20.34 -7.24
CA GLN A 64 -0.43 -19.15 -6.73
C GLN A 64 -1.28 -18.49 -5.66
N GLU A 65 -0.75 -18.45 -4.43
CA GLU A 65 -1.34 -17.70 -3.33
C GLU A 65 -1.27 -16.20 -3.65
N THR A 66 -2.42 -15.62 -3.97
CA THR A 66 -2.57 -14.22 -4.38
C THR A 66 -3.50 -13.50 -3.42
N ILE A 67 -3.08 -12.33 -2.98
CA ILE A 67 -3.88 -11.46 -2.12
C ILE A 67 -4.53 -10.37 -2.96
N LEU A 68 -5.82 -10.13 -2.74
CA LEU A 68 -6.56 -9.01 -3.32
C LEU A 68 -6.84 -7.94 -2.26
N PHE A 69 -6.27 -6.76 -2.47
CA PHE A 69 -6.60 -5.56 -1.72
C PHE A 69 -7.81 -4.86 -2.33
N ASN A 70 -8.65 -4.31 -1.46
CA ASN A 70 -9.83 -3.55 -1.86
C ASN A 70 -9.45 -2.20 -2.52
N LEU A 71 -10.44 -1.58 -3.17
CA LEU A 71 -10.37 -0.20 -3.67
C LEU A 71 -9.95 0.77 -2.57
N ASN A 72 -9.16 1.78 -2.94
CA ASN A 72 -8.64 2.80 -2.03
C ASN A 72 -7.80 2.23 -0.87
N SER A 73 -7.22 1.04 -1.07
CA SER A 73 -6.20 0.53 -0.17
C SER A 73 -5.05 1.52 -0.06
N THR A 74 -4.66 1.82 1.17
CA THR A 74 -3.67 2.85 1.47
C THR A 74 -2.46 2.21 2.14
N PHE A 75 -1.28 2.63 1.68
CA PHE A 75 -0.01 2.11 2.15
C PHE A 75 0.93 3.27 2.50
N ARG A 76 1.76 3.10 3.53
CA ARG A 76 2.87 4.03 3.79
C ARG A 76 4.12 3.50 3.11
N ILE A 77 4.85 4.37 2.43
CA ILE A 77 6.18 4.05 1.91
C ILE A 77 7.14 4.06 3.10
N ASP A 78 7.66 2.90 3.45
CA ASP A 78 8.54 2.73 4.62
C ASP A 78 10.01 2.88 4.22
N ASN A 79 10.42 2.19 3.17
CA ASN A 79 11.80 2.20 2.71
C ASN A 79 11.90 1.98 1.20
N ILE A 80 12.88 2.62 0.58
CA ILE A 80 13.23 2.44 -0.84
C ILE A 80 14.71 2.09 -0.89
N GLN A 81 15.02 0.88 -1.34
CA GLN A 81 16.39 0.38 -1.36
C GLN A 81 16.71 -0.32 -2.66
N GLN A 82 17.95 -0.18 -3.12
CA GLN A 82 18.43 -0.92 -4.27
C GLN A 82 18.94 -2.28 -3.82
N GLN A 83 18.40 -3.37 -4.36
CA GLN A 83 18.84 -4.72 -4.02
C GLN A 83 20.07 -5.13 -4.85
N ASN A 84 20.09 -4.73 -6.13
CA ASN A 84 21.20 -4.92 -7.06
C ASN A 84 21.15 -3.84 -8.14
N ASP A 85 22.05 -3.87 -9.12
CA ASP A 85 22.15 -2.85 -10.17
C ASP A 85 20.87 -2.66 -11.01
N GLN A 86 19.94 -3.62 -10.96
CA GLN A 86 18.77 -3.65 -11.84
C GLN A 86 17.44 -3.53 -11.09
N LEU A 87 17.39 -3.80 -9.78
CA LEU A 87 16.15 -3.91 -9.01
C LEU A 87 16.13 -3.01 -7.78
N TRP A 88 15.07 -2.21 -7.70
CA TRP A 88 14.70 -1.46 -6.51
C TRP A 88 13.57 -2.17 -5.77
N ILE A 89 13.70 -2.24 -4.45
CA ILE A 89 12.65 -2.69 -3.54
C ILE A 89 12.01 -1.46 -2.91
N ILE A 90 10.69 -1.38 -2.98
CA ILE A 90 9.89 -0.37 -2.30
C ILE A 90 9.03 -1.09 -1.27
N LYS A 91 9.39 -0.91 0.00
CA LYS A 91 8.64 -1.46 1.14
C LYS A 91 7.45 -0.57 1.45
N LEU A 92 6.29 -1.19 1.49
CA LEU A 92 5.00 -0.60 1.78
C LEU A 92 4.47 -1.24 3.06
N ILE A 93 3.97 -0.43 3.98
CA ILE A 93 3.24 -0.94 5.15
C ILE A 93 1.76 -0.64 4.91
N SER A 94 0.91 -1.66 4.99
CA SER A 94 -0.53 -1.45 4.88
C SER A 94 -1.05 -0.61 6.05
N VAL A 95 -1.90 0.35 5.72
CA VAL A 95 -2.46 1.28 6.69
C VAL A 95 -3.97 1.13 6.70
N ASN A 96 -4.53 0.80 7.85
CA ASN A 96 -5.99 0.83 8.07
C ASN A 96 -6.40 2.16 8.73
N ASP A 97 -5.96 3.27 8.15
CA ASP A 97 -6.36 4.61 8.62
C ASP A 97 -7.82 4.88 8.29
N GLY A 98 -8.42 4.14 7.34
CA GLY A 98 -9.84 4.27 7.03
C GLY A 98 -10.74 4.01 8.24
N GLN A 99 -10.42 3.01 9.08
CA GLN A 99 -11.14 2.81 10.33
C GLN A 99 -10.80 3.87 11.37
N ILE A 100 -9.54 4.28 11.50
CA ILE A 100 -9.13 5.29 12.48
C ILE A 100 -9.77 6.65 12.17
N ILE A 101 -9.80 7.06 10.91
CA ILE A 101 -10.41 8.31 10.43
C ILE A 101 -11.94 8.25 10.60
N LYS A 102 -12.59 7.13 10.24
CA LYS A 102 -14.03 6.94 10.47
C LYS A 102 -14.37 6.99 11.96
N GLN A 103 -13.59 6.32 12.79
CA GLN A 103 -13.79 6.31 14.24
C GLN A 103 -13.62 7.70 14.82
N LYS A 104 -12.56 8.42 14.43
CA LYS A 104 -12.35 9.81 14.83
C LYS A 104 -13.51 10.71 14.43
N TYR A 105 -14.03 10.58 13.21
CA TYR A 105 -15.20 11.35 12.76
C TYR A 105 -16.46 11.04 13.60
N ILE A 106 -16.71 9.75 13.88
CA ILE A 106 -17.82 9.31 14.73
C ILE A 106 -17.69 9.90 16.15
N ASP A 107 -16.49 9.84 16.73
CA ASP A 107 -16.20 10.34 18.07
C ASP A 107 -16.36 11.87 18.14
N ASP A 108 -15.82 12.59 17.15
CA ASP A 108 -15.95 14.04 17.03
C ASP A 108 -17.42 14.46 16.87
N THR A 109 -18.21 13.72 16.08
CA THR A 109 -19.64 13.96 15.90
C THR A 109 -20.42 13.71 17.19
N HIS A 110 -20.16 12.61 17.90
CA HIS A 110 -20.80 12.32 19.19
C HIS A 110 -20.50 13.41 20.23
N ARG A 111 -19.25 13.88 20.29
CA ARG A 111 -18.85 14.95 21.19
C ARG A 111 -19.60 16.25 20.90
N GLN A 112 -19.79 16.59 19.62
CA GLN A 112 -20.58 17.76 19.23
C GLN A 112 -22.05 17.63 19.67
N PHE A 113 -22.69 16.47 19.45
CA PHE A 113 -24.07 16.25 19.88
C PHE A 113 -24.23 16.32 21.41
N GLN A 114 -23.28 15.80 22.19
CA GLN A 114 -23.31 15.92 23.64
C GLN A 114 -23.23 17.38 24.10
N LEU A 115 -22.40 18.21 23.45
CA LEU A 115 -22.31 19.65 23.76
C LEU A 115 -23.59 20.42 23.39
N PHE A 116 -24.33 19.97 22.37
CA PHE A 116 -25.62 20.55 21.99
C PHE A 116 -26.77 20.20 22.95
N LEU A 117 -26.70 19.06 23.66
CA LEU A 117 -27.76 18.59 24.56
C LEU A 117 -27.63 19.09 26.02
N ILE A 118 -26.53 19.77 26.35
CA ILE A 118 -26.25 20.32 27.70
C ILE A 118 -26.45 21.85 27.72
N ASN A 119 -26.87 22.46 26.61
CA ASN A 119 -27.36 23.84 26.52
C ASN A 119 -28.88 23.84 26.29
#